data_AF-A0A918S367-F1
#
_entry.id   AF-A0A918S367-F1
#
_cell.length_a   1.000
_cell.length_b   1.000
_cell.length_c   1.000
_cell.angle_alpha   90.00
_cell.angle_beta   90.00
_cell.angle_gamma   90.00
#
_symmetry.space_group_name_H-M   'P 1'
#
loop_
_entity.id
_entity.type
_entity.pdbx_description
1 polymer ?
#
loop_
_entity_poly.entity_id
_entity_poly.type
_entity_poly.pdbx_seq_one_letter_code
_entity_poly.pdbx_strand_id
1 'polypeptide(L)'
;MIVFKVELNGEKITIAGREDLCVLSAIVGASGVLGSESVGTNTEKQKSDLMLTVGGLSARNEEDQGTHYDWAPQKILSVGDRVEITILEQGNADLPVKEKIAKRSEIAERAFWEKSKKFYFEHKEKYEKDN
;
A
#
# COMPACT_ATOMS: atom_id res chain seq x y z
N MET A 1 -7.40 -0.91 21.50
CA MET A 1 -7.00 -0.27 20.23
C MET A 1 -8.17 -0.06 19.25
N ILE A 2 -7.99 0.85 18.29
CA ILE A 2 -8.82 0.95 17.08
C ILE A 2 -8.48 -0.23 16.16
N VAL A 3 -9.50 -0.88 15.60
CA VAL A 3 -9.35 -1.97 14.61
C VAL A 3 -10.30 -1.78 13.43
N PHE A 4 -9.96 -2.41 12.31
CA PHE A 4 -10.84 -2.58 11.16
C PHE A 4 -11.28 -4.04 11.06
N LYS A 5 -12.57 -4.29 11.27
CA LYS A 5 -13.20 -5.54 10.83
C LYS A 5 -13.51 -5.40 9.33
N VAL A 6 -12.88 -6.23 8.51
CA VAL A 6 -13.01 -6.19 7.05
C VAL A 6 -13.71 -7.45 6.56
N GLU A 7 -14.74 -7.25 5.76
CA GLU A 7 -15.60 -8.31 5.22
C GLU A 7 -15.73 -8.15 3.70
N LEU A 8 -15.77 -9.28 2.98
CA LEU A 8 -15.99 -9.35 1.54
C LEU A 8 -17.22 -10.21 1.28
N ASN A 9 -18.25 -9.65 0.67
CA ASN A 9 -19.53 -10.33 0.40
C ASN A 9 -20.15 -10.97 1.66
N GLY A 10 -19.96 -10.35 2.83
CA GLY A 10 -20.43 -10.85 4.12
C GLY A 10 -19.53 -11.89 4.79
N GLU A 11 -18.45 -12.32 4.14
CA GLU A 11 -17.44 -13.20 4.74
C GLU A 11 -16.33 -12.38 5.41
N LYS A 12 -16.03 -12.69 6.68
CA LYS A 12 -14.94 -12.04 7.42
C LYS A 12 -13.59 -12.37 6.80
N ILE A 13 -12.89 -11.36 6.31
CA ILE A 13 -11.51 -11.49 5.83
C ILE A 13 -10.53 -11.39 7.01
N THR A 14 -10.66 -10.34 7.82
CA THR A 14 -9.75 -10.11 8.97
C THR A 14 -10.33 -9.09 9.93
N ILE A 15 -9.85 -9.12 11.17
CA ILE A 15 -9.88 -8.02 12.11
C ILE A 15 -8.45 -7.47 12.21
N ALA A 16 -8.19 -6.33 11.57
CA ALA A 16 -6.87 -5.72 11.51
C ALA A 16 -6.70 -4.63 12.56
N GLY A 17 -5.61 -4.70 13.32
CA GLY A 17 -5.24 -3.69 14.31
C GLY A 17 -4.13 -4.18 15.21
N ARG A 18 -3.38 -3.25 15.80
CA ARG A 18 -2.29 -3.48 16.76
C ARG A 18 -2.12 -2.22 17.60
N GLU A 19 -1.65 -2.38 18.84
CA GLU A 19 -1.43 -1.26 19.76
C GLU A 19 -0.25 -0.36 19.32
N ASP A 20 0.69 -0.89 18.54
CA ASP A 20 1.88 -0.15 18.08
C ASP A 20 1.72 0.53 16.70
N LEU A 21 0.49 0.63 16.18
CA LEU A 21 0.23 1.24 14.87
C LEU A 21 0.18 2.77 14.92
N CYS A 22 0.82 3.39 13.94
CA CYS A 22 0.60 4.79 13.58
C CYS A 22 -0.27 4.95 12.33
N VAL A 23 -0.40 3.89 11.53
CA VAL A 23 -1.30 3.82 10.37
C VAL A 23 -2.03 2.49 10.37
N LEU A 24 -3.35 2.55 10.13
CA LEU A 24 -4.19 1.41 9.82
C LEU A 24 -5.00 1.75 8.57
N SER A 25 -5.01 0.83 7.59
CA SER A 25 -5.60 1.08 6.28
C SER A 25 -6.28 -0.16 5.71
N ALA A 26 -7.38 0.07 5.01
CA ALA A 26 -8.01 -0.90 4.12
C ALA A 26 -8.26 -0.18 2.79
N ILE A 27 -7.59 -0.62 1.73
CA ILE A 27 -7.52 0.07 0.45
C ILE A 27 -8.16 -0.80 -0.61
N VAL A 28 -9.20 -0.27 -1.25
CA VAL A 28 -9.76 -0.80 -2.50
C VAL A 28 -9.09 -0.04 -3.65
N GLY A 29 -8.31 -0.76 -4.45
CA GLY A 29 -7.61 -0.22 -5.62
C GLY A 29 -8.21 -0.74 -6.91
N ALA A 30 -8.20 0.11 -7.95
CA ALA A 30 -8.52 -0.27 -9.32
C ALA A 30 -7.47 0.33 -10.26
N SER A 31 -6.88 -0.47 -11.14
CA SER A 31 -5.92 -0.05 -12.16
C SER A 31 -6.35 -0.54 -13.56
N GLY A 32 -5.71 -0.01 -14.61
CA GLY A 32 -5.99 -0.37 -15.99
C GLY A 32 -7.03 0.53 -16.68
N VAL A 33 -7.75 -0.03 -17.65
CA VAL A 33 -8.80 0.68 -18.41
C VAL A 33 -10.12 0.64 -17.62
N LEU A 34 -10.39 1.71 -16.84
CA LEU A 34 -11.56 1.81 -15.96
C LEU A 34 -12.80 2.44 -16.60
N GLY A 35 -12.67 2.98 -17.82
CA GLY A 35 -13.76 3.64 -18.55
C GLY A 35 -13.38 3.89 -20.01
N SER A 36 -14.33 4.31 -20.83
CA SER A 36 -14.15 4.48 -22.29
C SER A 36 -13.05 5.47 -22.66
N GLU A 37 -12.82 6.47 -21.81
CA GLU A 37 -11.81 7.51 -22.01
C GLU A 37 -10.46 7.18 -21.37
N SER A 38 -10.33 6.04 -20.67
CA SER A 38 -9.08 5.62 -20.07
C SER A 38 -8.23 4.87 -21.09
N VAL A 39 -7.01 5.34 -21.32
CA VAL A 39 -6.00 4.64 -22.14
C VAL A 39 -5.27 3.54 -21.37
N GLY A 40 -5.59 3.35 -20.08
CA GLY A 40 -4.89 2.43 -19.19
C GLY A 40 -3.46 2.87 -18.86
N THR A 41 -2.73 2.03 -18.14
CA THR A 41 -1.28 2.20 -17.94
C THR A 41 -0.51 1.46 -19.03
N ASN A 42 0.78 1.76 -19.22
CA ASN A 42 1.62 1.10 -20.23
C ASN A 42 1.64 -0.44 -20.13
N THR A 43 1.34 -1.00 -18.95
CA THR A 43 1.31 -2.43 -18.66
C THR A 43 -0.08 -3.08 -18.72
N GLU A 44 -1.17 -2.31 -18.60
CA GLU A 44 -2.55 -2.83 -18.47
C GLU A 44 -3.48 -2.20 -19.53
N LYS A 45 -3.23 -2.54 -20.79
CA LYS A 45 -3.96 -1.96 -21.94
C LYS A 45 -5.36 -2.54 -22.18
N GLN A 46 -5.75 -3.63 -21.51
CA GLN A 46 -6.99 -4.35 -21.86
C GLN A 46 -7.82 -4.91 -20.69
N LYS A 47 -7.37 -4.80 -19.44
CA LYS A 47 -8.11 -5.32 -18.29
C LYS A 47 -8.00 -4.38 -17.10
N SER A 48 -9.09 -4.25 -16.36
CA SER A 48 -9.09 -3.59 -15.05
C SER A 48 -8.71 -4.61 -13.97
N ASP A 49 -7.75 -4.26 -13.14
CA ASP A 49 -7.36 -5.04 -11.98
C ASP A 49 -7.90 -4.37 -10.72
N LEU A 50 -8.83 -5.04 -10.04
CA LEU A 50 -9.41 -4.60 -8.78
C LEU A 50 -8.83 -5.41 -7.63
N MET A 51 -8.43 -4.74 -6.55
CA MET A 51 -7.79 -5.39 -5.42
C MET A 51 -8.19 -4.76 -4.08
N LEU A 52 -8.19 -5.59 -3.03
CA LEU A 52 -8.29 -5.16 -1.65
C LEU A 52 -6.99 -5.51 -0.91
N THR A 53 -6.45 -4.53 -0.21
CA THR A 53 -5.32 -4.69 0.72
C THR A 53 -5.70 -4.17 2.09
N VAL A 54 -5.35 -4.91 3.14
CA VAL A 54 -5.55 -4.49 4.54
C VAL A 54 -4.21 -4.52 5.24
N GLY A 55 -3.75 -3.36 5.67
CA GLY A 55 -2.40 -3.21 6.19
C GLY A 55 -2.23 -2.03 7.13
N GLY A 56 -1.04 -1.91 7.68
CA GLY A 56 -0.71 -0.87 8.65
C GLY A 56 0.78 -0.68 8.78
N LEU A 57 1.17 0.38 9.49
CA LEU A 57 2.55 0.70 9.80
C LEU A 57 2.65 0.89 11.31
N SER A 58 3.59 0.21 11.96
CA SER A 58 3.97 0.57 13.32
C SER A 58 4.92 1.76 13.34
N ALA A 59 4.84 2.51 14.43
CA ALA A 59 5.92 3.40 14.85
C ALA A 59 5.98 3.36 16.38
N ARG A 60 7.04 2.78 16.94
CA ARG A 60 7.22 2.69 18.39
C ARG A 60 7.91 3.92 18.98
N ASN A 61 8.70 4.63 18.18
CA ASN A 61 9.33 5.91 18.49
C ASN A 61 9.83 6.58 17.19
N GLU A 62 10.37 7.80 17.27
CA GLU A 62 10.85 8.57 16.11
C GLU A 62 12.06 7.92 15.39
N GLU A 63 12.81 7.06 16.08
CA GLU A 63 13.96 6.35 15.53
C GLU A 63 13.61 4.96 14.95
N ASP A 64 12.41 4.47 15.24
CA ASP A 64 11.90 3.20 14.74
C ASP A 64 11.59 3.36 13.25
N GLN A 65 12.28 2.57 12.43
CA GLN A 65 12.04 2.54 10.99
C GLN A 65 10.60 2.13 10.66
N GLY A 66 9.89 1.51 11.62
CA GLY A 66 8.52 1.06 11.48
C GLY A 66 8.44 -0.29 10.79
N THR A 67 7.35 -1.00 11.02
CA THR A 67 7.09 -2.29 10.39
C THR A 67 5.76 -2.21 9.65
N HIS A 68 5.78 -2.52 8.36
CA HIS A 68 4.57 -2.74 7.59
C HIS A 68 3.99 -4.10 7.95
N TYR A 69 2.70 -4.12 8.23
CA TYR A 69 1.92 -5.32 8.48
C TYR A 69 0.87 -5.48 7.41
N ASP A 70 0.71 -6.69 6.90
CA ASP A 70 -0.42 -7.08 6.05
C ASP A 70 -1.27 -8.11 6.82
N TRP A 71 -2.58 -7.87 6.94
CA TRP A 71 -3.51 -8.76 7.65
C TRP A 71 -4.19 -9.80 6.76
N ALA A 72 -4.13 -9.60 5.45
CA ALA A 72 -4.61 -10.58 4.49
C ALA A 72 -3.73 -10.53 3.23
N PRO A 73 -3.54 -11.67 2.53
CA PRO A 73 -3.03 -11.63 1.17
C PRO A 73 -3.92 -10.71 0.33
N GLN A 74 -3.32 -10.01 -0.63
CA GLN A 74 -4.06 -9.18 -1.57
C GLN A 74 -5.22 -9.98 -2.17
N LYS A 75 -6.44 -9.48 -1.99
CA LYS A 75 -7.64 -10.10 -2.55
C LYS A 75 -7.92 -9.48 -3.91
N ILE A 76 -8.05 -10.33 -4.93
CA ILE A 76 -8.54 -9.90 -6.24
C ILE A 76 -10.06 -9.74 -6.12
N LEU A 77 -10.57 -8.60 -6.56
CA LEU A 77 -12.00 -8.27 -6.52
C LEU A 77 -12.60 -8.38 -7.92
N SER A 78 -13.91 -8.55 -7.96
CA SER A 78 -14.73 -8.51 -9.17
C SER A 78 -15.79 -7.41 -9.08
N VAL A 79 -16.26 -6.93 -10.23
CA VAL A 79 -17.39 -6.00 -10.27
C VAL A 79 -18.61 -6.68 -9.64
N GLY A 80 -19.24 -5.99 -8.69
CA GLY A 80 -20.36 -6.52 -7.91
C GLY A 80 -19.99 -7.00 -6.50
N ASP A 81 -18.69 -7.18 -6.21
CA ASP A 81 -18.25 -7.48 -4.86
C ASP A 81 -18.53 -6.32 -3.90
N ARG A 82 -18.93 -6.66 -2.68
CA ARG A 82 -19.13 -5.71 -1.57
C ARG A 82 -18.00 -5.86 -0.56
N VAL A 83 -17.22 -4.79 -0.40
CA VAL A 83 -16.27 -4.66 0.71
C VAL A 83 -16.92 -3.85 1.81
N GLU A 84 -16.95 -4.40 3.02
CA GLU A 84 -17.45 -3.72 4.22
C GLU A 84 -16.31 -3.57 5.23
N ILE A 85 -16.15 -2.35 5.76
CA ILE A 85 -15.16 -2.02 6.78
C ILE A 85 -15.91 -1.45 7.97
N THR A 86 -15.84 -2.14 9.10
CA THR A 86 -16.38 -1.65 10.37
C THR A 86 -15.21 -1.21 11.26
N ILE A 87 -15.23 0.05 11.68
CA ILE A 87 -14.27 0.59 12.65
C ILE A 87 -14.78 0.27 14.05
N LEU A 88 -13.97 -0.45 14.83
CA LEU A 88 -14.33 -0.89 16.17
C LEU A 88 -13.24 -0.49 17.16
N GLU A 89 -13.61 -0.37 18.43
CA GLU A 89 -12.68 -0.36 19.54
C GLU A 89 -12.74 -1.71 20.25
N GLN A 90 -11.60 -2.40 20.35
CA GLN A 90 -11.50 -3.69 21.05
C GLN A 90 -10.07 -3.99 21.48
N GLY A 91 -9.91 -4.96 22.38
CA GLY A 91 -8.62 -5.34 22.96
C GLY A 91 -7.82 -6.36 22.15
N ASN A 92 -8.40 -6.97 21.10
CA ASN A 92 -7.78 -8.04 20.33
C ASN A 92 -7.92 -7.81 18.82
N ALA A 93 -7.00 -8.36 18.02
CA ALA A 93 -7.08 -8.41 16.56
C ALA A 93 -6.50 -9.74 16.04
N ASP A 94 -6.77 -10.04 14.78
CA ASP A 94 -6.16 -11.18 14.11
C ASP A 94 -4.65 -10.91 13.89
N LEU A 95 -3.82 -11.97 13.83
CA LEU A 95 -2.39 -11.83 13.58
C LEU A 95 -2.13 -11.45 12.11
N PRO A 96 -1.15 -10.59 11.81
CA PRO A 96 -0.79 -10.27 10.43
C PRO A 96 -0.22 -11.51 9.72
N VAL A 97 -0.54 -11.66 8.44
CA VAL A 97 -0.01 -12.75 7.59
C VAL A 97 1.40 -12.45 7.09
N LYS A 98 1.81 -11.19 7.12
CA LYS A 98 3.14 -10.74 6.69
C LYS A 98 3.57 -9.51 7.46
N GLU A 99 4.87 -9.47 7.77
CA GLU A 99 5.53 -8.32 8.39
C GLU A 99 6.76 -7.95 7.57
N LYS A 100 6.99 -6.66 7.34
CA LYS A 100 8.15 -6.15 6.61
C LYS A 100 8.65 -4.87 7.27
N ILE A 101 9.87 -4.90 7.80
CA ILE A 101 10.56 -3.71 8.29
C ILE A 101 10.60 -2.68 7.15
N ALA A 102 10.16 -1.45 7.43
CA ALA A 102 10.25 -0.33 6.51
C ALA A 102 11.72 0.12 6.42
N LYS A 103 12.57 -0.70 5.81
CA LYS A 103 14.00 -0.43 5.66
C LYS A 103 14.22 0.88 4.90
N ARG A 104 14.87 1.86 5.53
CA ARG A 104 15.89 2.66 4.82
C ARG A 104 17.18 1.85 4.89
N SER A 105 17.44 1.00 3.91
CA SER A 105 18.78 0.39 3.82
C SER A 105 19.72 1.42 3.18
N GLU A 106 20.89 1.66 3.77
CA GLU A 106 21.94 2.50 3.18
C GLU A 106 22.29 2.07 1.73
N ILE A 107 22.17 0.77 1.43
CA ILE A 107 22.34 0.22 0.08
C ILE A 107 21.26 0.75 -0.88
N ALA A 108 20.01 0.81 -0.43
CA ALA A 108 18.90 1.40 -1.20
C ALA A 108 19.05 2.91 -1.34
N GLU A 109 19.56 3.60 -0.31
CA GLU A 109 19.86 5.03 -0.36
C GLU A 109 20.98 5.34 -1.35
N ARG A 110 22.08 4.59 -1.32
CA ARG A 110 23.17 4.73 -2.30
C ARG A 110 22.69 4.39 -3.71
N ALA A 111 21.93 3.32 -3.89
CA ALA A 111 21.36 2.95 -5.19
C ALA A 111 20.39 4.03 -5.72
N PHE A 112 19.58 4.61 -4.84
CA PHE A 112 18.68 5.71 -5.17
C PHE A 112 19.47 6.98 -5.55
N TRP A 113 20.53 7.29 -4.82
CA TRP A 113 21.43 8.40 -5.12
C TRP A 113 22.12 8.23 -6.48
N GLU A 114 22.71 7.06 -6.76
CA GLU A 114 23.35 6.79 -8.05
C GLU A 114 22.35 6.88 -9.22
N LYS A 115 21.13 6.35 -9.03
CA LYS A 115 20.06 6.43 -10.04
C LYS A 115 19.62 7.88 -10.29
N SER A 116 19.43 8.65 -9.22
CA SER A 116 19.04 10.06 -9.29
C SER A 116 20.13 10.91 -9.94
N LYS A 117 21.40 10.66 -9.59
CA LYS A 117 22.57 11.31 -10.17
C LYS A 117 22.66 11.04 -11.67
N LYS A 118 22.51 9.78 -12.09
CA LYS A 118 22.50 9.39 -13.50
C LYS A 118 21.39 10.10 -14.27
N PHE A 119 20.16 10.07 -13.76
CA PHE A 119 19.01 10.75 -14.37
C PHE A 119 19.25 12.25 -14.55
N TYR A 120 19.77 12.92 -13.51
CA TYR A 120 20.11 14.33 -13.56
C TYR A 120 21.13 14.63 -14.66
N PHE A 121 22.23 13.87 -14.76
CA PHE A 121 23.23 14.09 -15.81
C PHE A 121 22.69 13.83 -17.21
N GLU A 122 21.85 12.81 -17.41
CA GLU A 122 21.20 12.52 -18.69
C GLU A 122 20.27 13.65 -19.16
N HIS A 123 19.67 14.38 -18.22
CA HIS A 123 18.71 15.46 -18.51
C HIS A 123 19.26 16.84 -18.15
N LYS A 124 20.56 16.96 -17.87
CA LYS A 124 21.18 18.18 -17.36
C LYS A 124 20.91 19.37 -18.28
N GLU A 125 21.09 19.17 -19.59
CA GLU A 125 20.81 20.21 -20.57
C GLU A 125 19.34 20.67 -20.57
N LYS A 126 18.39 19.78 -20.26
CA LYS A 126 16.98 20.13 -20.20
C LYS A 126 16.65 20.98 -18.97
N TYR A 127 17.32 20.72 -17.85
CA TYR A 127 16.98 21.34 -16.55
C TYR A 127 17.86 22.55 -16.19
N GLU A 128 19.00 22.73 -16.85
CA GLU A 128 19.93 23.84 -16.57
C GLU A 128 20.04 24.87 -17.70
N LYS A 129 19.37 24.68 -18.84
CA LYS A 129 19.38 25.66 -19.94
C LYS A 129 18.52 26.91 -19.72
N ASP A 130 17.75 26.99 -18.63
CA ASP A 130 16.90 28.14 -18.28
C ASP A 130 17.45 28.99 -17.11
N ASN A 131 18.76 28.98 -16.84
CA ASN A 131 19.44 29.94 -15.96
C ASN A 131 20.45 30.80 -16.71
#